data_AF-A0A534KCK0-F1
#
_entry.id   AF-A0A534KCK0-F1
#
_cell.length_a   1.000
_cell.length_b   1.000
_cell.length_c   1.000
_cell.angle_alpha   90.00
_cell.angle_beta   90.00
_cell.angle_gamma   90.00
#
_symmetry.space_group_name_H-M   'P 1'
#
loop_
_entity.id
_entity.type
_entity.pdbx_description
1 polymer ?
#
loop_
_entity_poly.entity_id
_entity_poly.type
_entity_poly.pdbx_seq_one_letter_code
_entity_poly.pdbx_strand_id
1 'polypeptide(L)'
;KIDQAMRDAESHAEEDRRRRELIELRNHADQLVYATEKLLKEHGSAISEATRTSVEGKLEALKKVLQTDDISKLRAAVDALNAEAQKIGVEMYGKGGPAAAPPPGAGDTGGPSDSGVVDADFEDVDKK
;
A
#
# COMPACT_ATOMS: atom_id res chain seq x y z
N LYS A 1 11.73 -18.73 40.33
CA LYS A 1 11.62 -19.84 39.34
C LYS A 1 10.37 -19.71 38.47
N ILE A 2 9.19 -19.46 39.07
CA ILE A 2 7.96 -19.22 38.31
C ILE A 2 8.03 -17.90 37.50
N ASP A 3 8.51 -16.82 38.11
CA ASP A 3 8.61 -15.51 37.43
C ASP A 3 9.56 -15.51 36.23
N GLN A 4 10.58 -16.37 36.25
CA GLN A 4 11.53 -16.52 35.15
C GLN A 4 10.89 -17.31 34.00
N ALA A 5 10.17 -18.41 34.31
CA ALA A 5 9.40 -19.15 33.33
C ALA A 5 8.27 -18.32 32.68
N MET A 6 7.65 -17.40 33.43
CA MET A 6 6.64 -16.47 32.88
C MET A 6 7.26 -15.46 31.90
N ARG A 7 8.39 -14.84 32.25
CA ARG A 7 9.11 -13.90 31.37
C ARG A 7 9.64 -14.57 30.12
N ASP A 8 10.18 -15.78 30.25
CA ASP A 8 10.68 -16.56 29.12
C ASP A 8 9.51 -16.90 28.18
N ALA A 9 8.37 -17.36 28.72
CA ALA A 9 7.17 -17.63 27.93
C ALA A 9 6.61 -16.38 27.21
N GLU A 10 6.61 -15.22 27.87
CA GLU A 10 6.16 -13.96 27.28
C GLU A 10 7.10 -13.49 26.15
N SER A 11 8.41 -13.61 26.34
CA SER A 11 9.39 -13.27 25.31
C SER A 11 9.26 -14.14 24.06
N HIS A 12 9.03 -15.44 24.22
CA HIS A 12 8.79 -16.35 23.10
C HIS A 12 7.48 -16.04 22.37
N ALA A 13 6.41 -15.72 23.11
CA ALA A 13 5.14 -15.32 22.51
C ALA A 13 5.28 -14.04 21.67
N GLU A 14 6.05 -13.05 22.15
CA GLU A 14 6.31 -11.80 21.42
C GLU A 14 7.20 -12.02 20.19
N GLU A 15 8.24 -12.85 20.27
CA GLU A 15 9.05 -13.21 19.10
C GLU A 15 8.23 -13.91 18.02
N ASP A 16 7.36 -14.84 18.40
CA ASP A 16 6.52 -15.58 17.46
C ASP A 16 5.48 -14.68 16.80
N ARG A 17 4.89 -13.74 17.57
CA ARG A 17 4.02 -12.69 17.03
C ARG A 17 4.74 -11.83 15.99
N ARG A 18 5.95 -11.35 16.30
CA ARG A 18 6.76 -10.54 15.38
C ARG A 18 7.12 -11.31 14.12
N ARG A 19 7.54 -12.57 14.24
CA ARG A 19 7.85 -13.43 13.08
C ARG A 19 6.63 -13.60 12.18
N ARG A 20 5.46 -13.85 12.76
CA ARG A 20 4.21 -13.99 12.02
C ARG A 20 3.84 -12.68 11.30
N GLU A 21 3.87 -11.56 12.01
CA GLU A 21 3.58 -10.24 11.44
C GLU A 21 4.52 -9.91 10.28
N LEU A 22 5.82 -10.19 10.43
CA LEU A 22 6.79 -9.96 9.37
C LEU A 22 6.48 -10.78 8.11
N ILE A 23 6.12 -12.05 8.27
CA ILE A 23 5.77 -12.92 7.14
C ILE A 23 4.49 -12.43 6.45
N GLU A 24 3.45 -12.12 7.22
CA GLU A 24 2.18 -11.59 6.68
C GLU A 24 2.41 -10.28 5.92
N LEU A 25 3.22 -9.39 6.48
CA LEU A 25 3.54 -8.10 5.87
C LEU A 25 4.42 -8.25 4.62
N ARG A 26 5.37 -9.20 4.61
CA ARG A 26 6.17 -9.54 3.41
C ARG A 26 5.29 -10.05 2.28
N ASN A 27 4.40 -11.00 2.58
CA ASN A 27 3.47 -11.54 1.58
C ASN A 27 2.57 -10.43 1.00
N HIS A 28 2.08 -9.53 1.86
CA HIS A 28 1.28 -8.40 1.42
C HIS A 28 2.09 -7.42 0.55
N ALA A 29 3.32 -7.10 0.96
CA ALA A 29 4.22 -6.26 0.19
C ALA A 29 4.55 -6.85 -1.19
N ASP A 30 4.84 -8.15 -1.28
CA ASP A 30 5.13 -8.83 -2.56
C ASP A 30 3.92 -8.79 -3.50
N GLN A 31 2.71 -9.04 -2.96
CA GLN A 31 1.46 -8.92 -3.71
C GLN A 31 1.26 -7.50 -4.24
N LEU A 32 1.52 -6.49 -3.41
CA LEU A 32 1.40 -5.09 -3.78
C LEU A 32 2.39 -4.71 -4.87
N VAL A 33 3.68 -5.07 -4.71
CA VAL A 33 4.71 -4.84 -5.73
C VAL A 33 4.27 -5.42 -7.07
N TYR A 34 3.89 -6.70 -7.10
CA TYR A 34 3.46 -7.34 -8.34
C TYR A 34 2.25 -6.66 -8.98
N ALA A 35 1.23 -6.32 -8.18
CA ALA A 35 0.04 -5.65 -8.68
C ALA A 35 0.36 -4.27 -9.26
N THR A 36 1.21 -3.49 -8.59
CA THR A 36 1.61 -2.16 -9.06
C THR A 36 2.51 -2.23 -10.29
N GLU A 37 3.47 -3.17 -10.36
CA GLU A 37 4.29 -3.39 -11.55
C GLU A 37 3.43 -3.73 -12.77
N LYS A 38 2.44 -4.60 -12.58
CA LYS A 38 1.48 -4.96 -13.62
C LYS A 38 0.69 -3.74 -14.08
N LEU A 39 0.15 -2.95 -13.14
CA LEU A 39 -0.61 -1.74 -13.41
C LEU A 39 0.23 -0.71 -14.21
N LEU A 40 1.48 -0.48 -13.83
CA LEU A 40 2.40 0.41 -14.55
C LEU A 40 2.75 -0.12 -15.94
N LYS A 41 2.88 -1.43 -16.10
CA LYS A 41 3.16 -2.03 -17.41
C LYS A 41 1.96 -1.92 -18.36
N GLU A 42 0.74 -2.11 -17.86
CA GLU A 42 -0.48 -2.11 -18.67
C GLU A 42 -1.00 -0.69 -18.93
N HIS A 43 -0.87 0.21 -17.94
CA HIS A 43 -1.51 1.53 -17.95
C HIS A 43 -0.55 2.70 -17.72
N GLY A 44 0.76 2.46 -17.60
CA GLY A 44 1.77 3.50 -17.34
C GLY A 44 1.95 4.53 -18.45
N SER A 45 1.34 4.34 -19.62
CA SER A 45 1.26 5.35 -20.70
C SER A 45 0.02 6.24 -20.60
N ALA A 46 -0.98 5.88 -19.79
CA ALA A 46 -2.21 6.64 -19.60
C ALA A 46 -2.14 7.66 -18.44
N ILE A 47 -1.13 7.52 -17.58
CA ILE A 47 -0.84 8.39 -16.44
C ILE A 47 0.26 9.41 -16.77
N SER A 48 0.39 10.42 -15.92
CA SER A 48 1.46 11.40 -15.98
C SER A 48 2.83 10.78 -15.70
N GLU A 49 3.88 11.31 -16.33
CA GLU A 49 5.26 10.90 -16.08
C GLU A 49 5.66 11.12 -14.61
N ALA A 50 5.20 12.22 -14.01
CA ALA A 50 5.42 12.52 -12.60
C ALA A 50 4.87 11.43 -11.68
N THR A 51 3.61 11.01 -11.87
CA THR A 51 2.99 9.94 -11.08
C THR A 51 3.68 8.61 -11.34
N ARG A 52 4.00 8.29 -12.60
CA ARG A 52 4.76 7.09 -12.95
C ARG A 52 6.09 7.01 -12.20
N THR A 53 6.92 8.05 -12.30
CA THR A 53 8.24 8.09 -11.64
C THR A 53 8.11 8.02 -10.12
N SER A 54 7.11 8.68 -9.55
CA SER A 54 6.84 8.64 -8.11
C SER A 54 6.51 7.21 -7.64
N VAL A 55 5.61 6.51 -8.34
CA VAL A 55 5.24 5.12 -8.05
C VAL A 55 6.44 4.19 -8.21
N GLU A 56 7.18 4.29 -9.31
CA GLU A 56 8.39 3.49 -9.56
C GLU A 56 9.41 3.68 -8.43
N GLY A 57 9.60 4.92 -7.95
CA GLY A 57 10.47 5.21 -6.81
C GLY A 57 10.02 4.55 -5.50
N LYS A 58 8.71 4.56 -5.20
CA LYS A 58 8.15 3.88 -4.01
C LYS A 58 8.23 2.37 -4.12
N LEU A 59 8.04 1.84 -5.33
CA LEU A 59 8.12 0.41 -5.63
C LEU A 59 9.54 -0.12 -5.37
N GLU A 60 10.55 0.61 -5.87
CA GLU A 60 11.96 0.28 -5.59
C GLU A 60 12.33 0.44 -4.11
N ALA A 61 11.76 1.43 -3.41
CA ALA A 61 11.94 1.57 -1.97
C ALA A 61 11.36 0.37 -1.20
N LEU A 62 10.14 -0.08 -1.55
CA LEU A 62 9.52 -1.24 -0.92
C LEU A 62 10.33 -2.52 -1.16
N LYS A 63 10.80 -2.75 -2.39
CA LYS A 63 11.68 -3.88 -2.72
C LYS A 63 12.95 -3.91 -1.88
N LYS A 64 13.56 -2.75 -1.63
CA LYS A 64 14.75 -2.65 -0.76
C LYS A 64 14.43 -2.98 0.69
N VAL A 65 13.30 -2.49 1.20
CA VAL A 65 12.88 -2.76 2.59
C VAL A 65 12.45 -4.21 2.78
N LEU A 66 11.87 -4.86 1.77
CA LEU A 66 11.51 -6.28 1.76
C LEU A 66 12.71 -7.20 2.06
N GLN A 67 13.92 -6.77 1.69
CA GLN A 67 15.18 -7.48 1.98
C GLN A 67 15.64 -7.35 3.45
N THR A 68 14.90 -6.61 4.27
CA THR A 68 15.19 -6.38 5.69
C THR A 68 14.10 -7.00 6.58
N ASP A 69 14.41 -7.23 7.86
CA ASP A 69 13.45 -7.71 8.87
C ASP A 69 12.81 -6.56 9.68
N ASP A 70 12.86 -5.32 9.18
CA ASP A 70 12.34 -4.13 9.87
C ASP A 70 10.85 -3.96 9.57
N ILE A 71 10.00 -4.53 10.42
CA ILE A 71 8.53 -4.48 10.32
C ILE A 71 8.01 -3.04 10.22
N SER A 72 8.59 -2.12 10.99
CA SER A 72 8.16 -0.71 11.00
C SER A 72 8.44 -0.04 9.67
N LYS A 73 9.65 -0.23 9.11
CA LYS A 73 9.97 0.29 7.78
C LYS A 73 9.14 -0.38 6.69
N LEU A 74 8.91 -1.69 6.81
CA LEU A 74 8.15 -2.43 5.81
C LEU A 74 6.70 -1.94 5.75
N ARG A 75 6.07 -1.71 6.91
CA ARG A 75 4.70 -1.17 6.98
C ARG A 75 4.65 0.23 6.37
N ALA A 76 5.57 1.11 6.75
CA ALA A 76 5.62 2.46 6.19
C ALA A 76 5.85 2.46 4.66
N ALA A 77 6.66 1.55 4.14
CA ALA A 77 6.90 1.43 2.70
C ALA A 77 5.67 0.87 1.95
N VAL A 78 4.97 -0.09 2.54
CA VAL A 78 3.69 -0.60 2.01
C VAL A 78 2.65 0.52 1.95
N ASP A 79 2.47 1.26 3.04
CA ASP A 79 1.51 2.37 3.11
C ASP A 79 1.83 3.46 2.09
N ALA A 80 3.12 3.79 1.94
CA ALA A 80 3.57 4.77 0.97
C ALA A 80 3.35 4.33 -0.48
N LEU A 81 3.56 3.05 -0.81
CA LEU A 81 3.28 2.54 -2.15
C LEU A 81 1.77 2.49 -2.42
N ASN A 82 0.97 2.07 -1.44
CA ASN A 82 -0.49 2.08 -1.54
C ASN A 82 -1.02 3.49 -1.84
N ALA A 83 -0.58 4.50 -1.10
CA ALA A 83 -0.99 5.89 -1.31
C ALA A 83 -0.65 6.38 -2.72
N GLU A 84 0.51 6.01 -3.26
CA GLU A 84 0.90 6.42 -4.61
C GLU A 84 0.15 5.62 -5.69
N ALA A 85 -0.10 4.33 -5.47
CA ALA A 85 -0.87 3.48 -6.37
C ALA A 85 -2.32 3.95 -6.51
N GLN A 86 -2.91 4.55 -5.46
CA GLN A 86 -4.23 5.18 -5.54
C GLN A 86 -4.25 6.34 -6.53
N LYS A 87 -3.17 7.12 -6.66
CA LYS A 87 -3.08 8.23 -7.62
C LYS A 87 -3.15 7.74 -9.07
N ILE A 88 -2.61 6.56 -9.36
CA ILE A 88 -2.78 5.92 -10.68
C ILE A 88 -4.27 5.73 -10.97
N GLY A 89 -5.01 5.18 -10.01
CA GLY A 89 -6.46 5.01 -10.12
C GLY A 89 -7.16 6.35 -10.38
N VAL A 90 -6.89 7.37 -9.55
CA VAL A 90 -7.51 8.70 -9.70
C VAL A 90 -7.21 9.32 -11.07
N GLU A 91 -5.97 9.24 -11.57
CA GLU A 91 -5.62 9.76 -12.90
C GLU A 91 -6.28 8.98 -14.04
N MET A 92 -6.45 7.66 -13.90
CA MET A 92 -7.10 6.83 -14.89
C MET A 92 -8.63 7.04 -14.91
N TYR A 93 -9.28 7.11 -13.74
CA TYR A 93 -10.73 7.29 -13.63
C TYR A 93 -11.17 8.74 -13.86
N GLY A 94 -10.37 9.72 -13.42
CA GLY A 94 -10.63 11.15 -13.61
C GLY A 94 -10.65 11.59 -15.07
N LYS A 95 -10.12 10.76 -15.99
CA LYS A 95 -10.12 10.99 -17.44
C LYS A 95 -11.32 10.39 -18.20
N GLY A 96 -12.30 9.77 -17.53
CA GLY A 96 -13.63 9.49 -18.10
C GLY A 96 -13.97 8.03 -18.43
N GLY A 97 -14.10 7.15 -17.42
CA GLY A 97 -14.70 5.81 -17.58
C GLY A 97 -15.09 5.16 -16.24
N PRO A 98 -16.15 4.33 -16.19
CA PRO A 98 -16.74 3.83 -14.94
C PRO A 98 -15.84 2.82 -14.21
N ALA A 99 -15.96 2.83 -12.88
CA ALA A 99 -15.27 2.03 -11.87
C ALA A 99 -14.74 0.67 -12.36
N ALA A 100 -13.43 0.46 -12.26
CA ALA A 100 -12.84 -0.87 -12.27
C ALA A 100 -12.54 -1.30 -10.84
N ALA A 101 -12.64 -2.62 -10.67
CA ALA A 101 -12.87 -3.35 -9.45
C ALA A 101 -11.98 -2.96 -8.25
N PRO A 102 -12.52 -3.06 -7.02
CA PRO A 102 -11.71 -3.01 -5.80
C PRO A 102 -10.67 -4.15 -5.83
N PRO A 103 -9.56 -4.02 -5.09
CA PRO A 103 -8.55 -5.08 -4.99
C PRO A 103 -9.22 -6.40 -4.54
N PRO A 104 -8.79 -7.56 -5.04
CA PRO A 104 -9.34 -8.84 -4.60
C PRO A 104 -8.86 -9.10 -3.17
N GLY A 105 -9.67 -8.74 -2.18
CA GLY A 105 -9.29 -8.94 -0.77
C GLY A 105 -10.16 -8.29 0.31
N ALA A 106 -11.31 -7.69 0.01
CA ALA A 106 -12.23 -7.21 1.04
C ALA A 106 -13.59 -7.89 0.88
N GLY A 107 -13.91 -8.74 1.86
CA GLY A 107 -15.16 -9.47 1.94
C GLY A 107 -16.38 -8.55 2.07
N ASP A 108 -17.43 -9.01 1.41
CA ASP A 108 -18.84 -8.66 1.57
C ASP A 108 -19.24 -8.34 3.03
N THR A 109 -19.65 -7.09 3.30
CA THR A 109 -20.74 -6.75 4.22
C THR A 109 -21.41 -5.45 3.75
N GLY A 110 -22.68 -5.55 3.37
CA GLY A 110 -23.44 -4.49 2.72
C GLY A 110 -23.98 -3.38 3.63
N GLY A 111 -24.31 -2.25 2.99
CA GLY A 111 -25.11 -1.15 3.53
C GLY A 111 -24.94 0.15 2.71
N PRO A 112 -26.01 0.77 2.17
CA PRO A 112 -25.89 1.89 1.24
C PRO A 112 -25.73 3.21 2.00
N SER A 113 -24.75 4.03 1.65
CA SER A 113 -24.74 5.46 2.00
C SER A 113 -23.90 6.24 0.99
N ASP A 114 -24.65 6.96 0.17
CA ASP A 114 -24.28 8.19 -0.50
C ASP A 114 -23.53 9.14 0.45
N SER A 115 -22.32 9.57 0.06
CA SER A 115 -21.70 10.84 0.48
C SER A 115 -20.37 10.99 -0.25
N GLY A 116 -20.35 11.94 -1.19
CA GLY A 116 -19.12 12.39 -1.82
C GLY A 116 -18.13 12.94 -0.81
N VAL A 117 -16.86 12.55 -0.98
CA VAL A 117 -15.73 13.36 -0.56
C VAL A 117 -14.73 13.34 -1.70
N VAL A 118 -14.86 14.36 -2.55
CA VAL A 118 -13.80 14.81 -3.44
C VAL A 118 -12.97 15.75 -2.58
N ASP A 119 -11.90 15.25 -1.98
CA ASP A 119 -10.86 16.12 -1.39
C ASP A 119 -9.84 16.41 -2.50
N ALA A 120 -10.28 17.25 -3.44
CA ALA A 120 -9.46 17.79 -4.51
C ALA A 120 -9.01 19.20 -4.09
N ASP A 121 -8.08 19.27 -3.13
CA ASP A 121 -7.24 20.45 -2.97
C ASP A 121 -6.02 20.30 -3.90
N PHE A 122 -6.25 20.64 -5.17
CA PHE A 122 -5.19 21.09 -6.07
C PHE A 122 -5.49 22.56 -6.37
N GLU A 123 -5.04 23.43 -5.47
CA GLU A 123 -4.96 24.87 -5.69
C GLU A 123 -3.92 25.15 -6.79
N ASP A 124 -4.37 25.09 -8.05
CA ASP A 124 -3.76 25.87 -9.12
C ASP A 124 -4.19 27.32 -8.93
N VAL A 125 -3.30 28.17 -8.40
CA VAL A 125 -3.50 29.63 -8.41
C VAL A 125 -2.33 30.31 -9.10
N ASP A 126 -2.55 30.48 -10.40
CA ASP A 126 -2.27 31.66 -11.20
C ASP A 126 -0.86 32.28 -11.24
N LYS A 127 -0.26 32.11 -12.43
CA LYS A 127 0.41 33.15 -13.24
C LYS A 127 0.40 34.57 -12.66
N LYS A 128 1.60 35.10 -12.42
CA LYS A 128 2.02 36.38 -13.02
C LYS A 128 3.54 36.53 -13.07
#